data_AF-A0A7W3TG40-F1
#
_entry.id   AF-A0A7W3TG40-F1
#
_cell.length_a   1.000
_cell.length_b   1.000
_cell.length_c   1.000
_cell.angle_alpha   90.00
_cell.angle_beta   90.00
_cell.angle_gamma   90.00
#
_symmetry.space_group_name_H-M   'P 1'
#
loop_
_entity.id
_entity.type
_entity.pdbx_description
1 polymer ?
#
loop_
_entity_poly.entity_id
_entity_poly.type
_entity_poly.pdbx_seq_one_letter_code
_entity_poly.pdbx_strand_id
1 'polypeptide(L)' 'MAGGVPGVVPVRDSKAPAGPVLGFAAPAWTAFVGEMKKSHR' A
#
# COMPACT_ATOMS: atom_id res chain seq x y z
N MET A 1 18.57 -5.08 -3.32
CA MET A 1 17.30 -5.78 -3.02
C MET A 1 16.65 -5.07 -1.83
N ALA A 2 15.49 -4.45 -2.00
CA ALA A 2 14.75 -3.88 -0.88
C ALA A 2 13.87 -5.00 -0.30
N GLY A 3 14.34 -5.66 0.76
CA GLY A 3 13.50 -6.55 1.55
C GLY A 3 12.33 -5.75 2.11
N GLY A 4 11.11 -6.27 1.98
CA GLY A 4 9.91 -5.61 2.48
C GLY A 4 10.03 -5.37 3.99
N VAL A 5 9.54 -4.22 4.45
CA VAL A 5 9.48 -3.90 5.88
C VAL A 5 8.30 -4.68 6.49
N PRO A 6 8.52 -5.52 7.52
CA PRO A 6 7.44 -6.27 8.15
C PRO A 6 6.33 -5.36 8.66
N GLY A 7 5.07 -5.74 8.43
CA GLY A 7 3.90 -4.95 8.85
C GLY A 7 3.61 -3.71 8.00
N VAL A 8 4.40 -3.45 6.96
CA VAL A 8 4.19 -2.34 6.02
C VAL A 8 3.75 -2.88 4.66
N VAL A 9 2.72 -2.25 4.08
CA VAL A 9 2.27 -2.47 2.72
C VAL A 9 2.89 -1.39 1.82
N PRO A 10 3.83 -1.74 0.92
CA PRO A 10 4.37 -0.79 -0.04
C PRO A 10 3.37 -0.57 -1.20
N VAL A 11 3.03 0.69 -1.47
CA VAL A 11 2.17 1.11 -2.58
C VAL A 11 2.99 1.96 -3.54
N ARG A 12 2.93 1.61 -4.82
CA ARG A 12 3.54 2.37 -5.92
C ARG A 12 2.48 2.71 -6.95
N ASP A 13 2.45 3.95 -7.39
CA ASP A 13 1.73 4.36 -8.60
C ASP A 13 2.69 4.49 -9.82
N SER A 14 3.97 4.78 -9.56
CA SER A 14 4.99 4.93 -10.60
C SER A 14 5.52 3.60 -11.14
N LYS A 15 5.77 3.55 -12.47
CA LYS A 15 6.47 2.43 -13.14
C LYS A 15 8.00 2.47 -12.98
N ALA A 16 8.57 3.51 -12.37
CA ALA A 16 10.01 3.57 -12.12
C ALA A 16 10.41 2.58 -11.02
N PRO A 17 11.19 1.51 -11.31
CA PRO A 17 11.51 0.48 -10.31
C PRO A 17 12.30 1.03 -9.12
N ALA A 18 13.12 2.05 -9.36
CA ALA A 18 13.93 2.74 -8.36
C ALA A 18 13.23 3.96 -7.73
N GLY A 19 11.97 4.23 -8.10
CA GLY A 19 11.23 5.38 -7.58
C GLY A 19 10.87 5.26 -6.09
N PRO A 20 10.34 6.32 -5.48
CA PRO A 20 9.84 6.29 -4.11
C PRO A 20 8.62 5.36 -3.94
N VAL A 21 8.37 4.92 -2.71
CA VAL A 21 7.26 4.05 -2.31
C VAL A 21 6.49 4.70 -1.18
N LEU A 22 5.15 4.65 -1.25
CA LEU A 22 4.29 5.02 -0.13
C LEU A 22 4.10 3.78 0.76
N GLY A 23 4.50 3.87 2.03
CA GLY A 23 4.35 2.77 2.99
C GLY A 23 3.14 2.98 3.89
N PHE A 24 2.27 1.99 3.99
CA PHE A 24 1.13 1.98 4.92
C PHE A 24 1.31 0.90 5.96
N ALA A 25 0.88 1.15 7.21
CA ALA A 25 0.72 0.06 8.17
C ALA A 25 -0.34 -0.93 7.65
N ALA A 26 -0.08 -2.23 7.79
CA ALA A 26 -1.00 -3.28 7.34
C ALA A 26 -2.47 -3.08 7.79
N PRO A 27 -2.79 -2.77 9.06
CA PRO A 27 -4.18 -2.55 9.47
C PRO A 27 -4.81 -1.32 8.79
N ALA A 28 -4.04 -0.26 8.54
CA ALA A 28 -4.54 0.94 7.88
C ALA A 28 -4.87 0.68 6.41
N TRP A 29 -4.05 -0.11 5.70
CA TRP A 29 -4.32 -0.51 4.32
C TRP A 29 -5.58 -1.38 4.21
N THR A 30 -5.78 -2.32 5.14
CA THR A 30 -6.98 -3.15 5.20
C THR A 30 -8.25 -2.30 5.37
N ALA A 31 -8.22 -1.32 6.28
CA ALA A 31 -9.35 -0.41 6.50
C ALA A 31 -9.65 0.43 5.24
N PHE A 32 -8.63 0.99 4.60
CA PHE A 32 -8.77 1.79 3.38
C PHE A 32 -9.45 1.00 2.24
N VAL A 33 -8.96 -0.21 1.94
CA VAL A 33 -9.56 -1.07 0.90
C VAL A 33 -10.98 -1.47 1.27
N GLY A 34 -11.25 -1.71 2.57
CA GLY A 34 -12.59 -1.99 3.08
C GLY A 34 -13.58 -0.86 2.78
N GLU A 35 -13.20 0.39 3.05
CA GLU A 35 -14.03 1.55 2.73
C GLU A 35 -14.20 1.75 1.22
N MET A 36 -13.13 1.58 0.44
CA MET A 36 -13.21 1.65 -1.03
C MET A 36 -14.23 0.66 -1.59
N LYS A 37 -14.28 -0.58 -1.07
CA LYS A 37 -15.26 -1.59 -1.50
C LYS A 37 -16.69 -1.23 -1.13
N LYS A 38 -16.91 -0.57 0.02
CA LYS A 38 -18.25 -0.11 0.43
C LYS A 38 -18.74 1.02 -0.45
N SER A 39 -17.84 1.95 -0.83
CA SER A 39 -18.16 3.11 -1.68
C SER A 39 -18.48 2.75 -3.14
N HIS A 40 -18.07 1.58 -3.61
CA HIS A 40 -18.35 1.09 -4.97
C HIS A 40 -19.62 0.22 -5.06
N ARG A 41 -20.43 0.16 -4.00
CA ARG A 41 -21.75 -0.48 -4.03
C ARG A 41 -22.87 0.51 -4.34
#